data_AF-A0AAD5DNV2-F1
#
_entry.id   AF-A0AAD5DNV2-F1
#
_cell.length_a   1.000
_cell.length_b   1.000
_cell.length_c   1.000
_cell.angle_alpha   90.00
_cell.angle_beta   90.00
_cell.angle_gamma   90.00
#
_symmetry.space_group_name_H-M   'P 1'
#
loop_
_entity.id
_entity.type
_entity.pdbx_description
1 polymer ?
#
loop_
_entity_poly.entity_id
_entity_poly.type
_entity_poly.pdbx_seq_one_letter_code
_entity_poly.pdbx_strand_id
1 'polypeptide(L)'
;MQAVGSRAALAPAPVAVRPFAARQQAPVGRAAALRVECASLRERAAQAATVVALTFSLAAGAEARLEGVNKPELLPTGEFTPVIDVAGFLTEGEERRIRDRVEALEADTGVKLRVLAQNYPQTPGLAIKDYWGVDADTVVFVADPNTGNILNFNVGDNVDLLVPRNFWSRLAGRYGTKFYWQDKGQDVSIVNAVAAIDNCLREPIGRNQCSTIRGELE
;
A
#
# COMPACT_ATOMS: atom_id res chain seq x y z
N MET A 1 53.54 -37.87 -31.54
CA MET A 1 52.33 -38.64 -31.22
C MET A 1 51.25 -37.68 -30.78
N GLN A 2 50.23 -37.53 -31.63
CA GLN A 2 49.06 -36.66 -31.45
C GLN A 2 48.03 -37.34 -30.55
N ALA A 3 47.26 -36.56 -29.79
CA ALA A 3 45.83 -36.79 -29.60
C ALA A 3 45.16 -35.48 -29.18
N VAL A 4 44.47 -34.88 -30.15
CA VAL A 4 43.58 -33.72 -30.01
C VAL A 4 42.23 -34.23 -29.50
N GLY A 5 41.79 -33.77 -28.33
CA GLY A 5 40.47 -34.08 -27.78
C GLY A 5 39.41 -33.12 -28.34
N SER A 6 38.51 -33.67 -29.15
CA SER A 6 37.48 -32.97 -29.91
C SER A 6 36.33 -32.46 -29.02
N ARG A 7 35.95 -31.17 -29.19
CA ARG A 7 34.76 -30.56 -28.58
C ARG A 7 33.51 -30.97 -29.37
N ALA A 8 32.57 -31.66 -28.73
CA ALA A 8 31.25 -31.91 -29.29
C ALA A 8 30.39 -30.64 -29.18
N ALA A 9 29.94 -30.12 -30.32
CA ALA A 9 28.98 -29.02 -30.41
C ALA A 9 27.55 -29.58 -30.23
N LEU A 10 26.82 -29.08 -29.22
CA LEU A 10 25.38 -29.32 -29.10
C LEU A 10 24.64 -28.52 -30.16
N ALA A 11 23.85 -29.20 -31.00
CA ALA A 11 22.93 -28.57 -31.94
C ALA A 11 21.68 -28.04 -31.22
N PRO A 12 21.11 -26.89 -31.63
CA PRO A 12 19.84 -26.40 -31.09
C PRO A 12 18.64 -27.20 -31.63
N ALA A 13 17.68 -27.47 -30.75
CA ALA A 13 16.42 -28.13 -31.10
C ALA A 13 15.51 -27.23 -31.95
N PRO A 14 14.71 -27.79 -32.89
CA PRO A 14 13.81 -27.00 -33.73
C PRO A 14 12.62 -26.45 -32.92
N VAL A 15 12.34 -25.16 -33.12
CA VAL A 15 11.18 -24.44 -32.59
C VAL A 15 9.95 -24.84 -33.41
N ALA A 16 8.98 -25.51 -32.77
CA ALA A 16 7.69 -25.80 -33.36
C ALA A 16 6.79 -24.55 -33.36
N VAL A 17 6.52 -24.00 -34.55
CA VAL A 17 5.57 -22.90 -34.75
C VAL A 17 4.15 -23.48 -34.70
N ARG A 18 3.36 -23.09 -33.70
CA ARG A 18 1.94 -23.48 -33.60
C ARG A 18 1.10 -22.59 -34.54
N PRO A 19 0.15 -23.14 -35.32
CA PRO A 19 -0.69 -22.34 -36.19
C PRO A 19 -1.69 -21.50 -35.38
N PHE A 20 -1.88 -20.27 -35.84
CA PHE A 20 -2.83 -19.30 -35.31
C PHE A 20 -4.25 -19.76 -35.64
N ALA A 21 -5.01 -20.23 -34.64
CA ALA A 21 -6.42 -20.55 -34.83
C ALA A 21 -7.22 -19.26 -35.01
N ALA A 22 -7.71 -19.03 -36.22
CA ALA A 22 -8.60 -17.93 -36.56
C ALA A 22 -9.90 -18.04 -35.74
N ARG A 23 -10.15 -17.05 -34.88
CA ARG A 23 -11.39 -16.92 -34.12
C ARG A 23 -12.52 -16.58 -35.09
N GLN A 24 -13.38 -17.57 -35.36
CA GLN A 24 -14.58 -17.39 -36.17
C GLN A 24 -15.51 -16.35 -35.53
N GLN A 25 -15.88 -15.36 -36.32
CA GLN A 25 -16.89 -14.35 -36.01
C GLN A 25 -18.27 -15.00 -36.02
N ALA A 26 -19.05 -14.76 -34.97
CA ALA A 26 -20.44 -15.21 -34.87
C ALA A 26 -21.32 -14.47 -35.89
N PRO A 27 -22.30 -15.14 -36.52
CA PRO A 27 -23.12 -14.55 -37.56
C PRO A 27 -24.15 -13.55 -36.99
N VAL A 28 -24.24 -12.44 -37.72
CA VAL A 28 -25.18 -11.35 -37.59
C VAL A 28 -26.60 -11.82 -37.92
N GLY A 29 -27.56 -11.43 -37.06
CA GLY A 29 -28.92 -11.03 -37.45
C GLY A 29 -29.81 -12.07 -38.11
N ARG A 30 -30.65 -12.74 -37.31
CA ARG A 30 -31.96 -13.22 -37.78
C ARG A 30 -33.05 -12.37 -37.14
N ALA A 31 -33.66 -11.52 -37.96
CA ALA A 31 -34.90 -10.84 -37.64
C ALA A 31 -36.03 -11.88 -37.53
N ALA A 32 -36.44 -12.18 -36.30
CA ALA A 32 -37.70 -12.87 -36.05
C ALA A 32 -38.82 -11.83 -36.09
N ALA A 33 -39.60 -11.86 -37.16
CA ALA A 33 -40.84 -11.11 -37.27
C ALA A 33 -41.83 -11.62 -36.22
N LEU A 34 -42.00 -10.87 -35.12
CA LEU A 34 -43.15 -11.07 -34.24
C LEU A 34 -44.40 -10.55 -34.94
N ARG A 35 -45.29 -11.47 -35.29
CA ARG A 35 -46.66 -11.14 -35.68
C ARG A 35 -47.35 -10.52 -34.46
N VAL A 36 -47.68 -9.23 -34.56
CA VAL A 36 -48.55 -8.55 -33.60
C VAL A 36 -49.98 -8.99 -33.92
N GLU A 37 -50.48 -9.96 -33.17
CA GLU A 37 -51.91 -10.27 -33.17
C GLU A 37 -52.63 -9.20 -32.36
N CYS A 38 -53.38 -8.36 -33.06
CA CYS A 38 -54.20 -7.29 -32.51
C CYS A 38 -55.44 -7.92 -31.87
N ALA A 39 -55.30 -8.45 -30.66
CA ALA A 39 -56.42 -8.84 -29.84
C ALA A 39 -56.99 -7.59 -29.14
N SER A 40 -58.30 -7.41 -29.33
CA SER A 40 -59.15 -6.28 -28.94
C SER A 40 -58.81 -5.59 -27.61
N LEU A 41 -58.68 -4.26 -27.70
CA LEU A 41 -58.68 -3.30 -26.61
C LEU A 41 -60.00 -3.35 -25.82
N ARG A 42 -60.06 -4.14 -24.76
CA ARG A 42 -60.94 -3.95 -23.57
C ARG A 42 -60.70 -5.09 -22.60
N GLU A 43 -60.14 -4.75 -21.44
CA GLU A 43 -59.90 -5.62 -20.28
C GLU A 43 -58.51 -6.27 -20.21
N ARG A 44 -57.57 -5.55 -19.59
CA ARG A 44 -56.58 -6.07 -18.61
C ARG A 44 -55.77 -4.91 -18.02
N ALA A 45 -56.48 -3.95 -17.42
CA ALA A 45 -55.90 -3.07 -16.42
C ALA A 45 -55.89 -3.84 -15.09
N ALA A 46 -54.79 -4.53 -14.76
CA ALA A 46 -54.44 -4.94 -13.38
C ALA A 46 -53.19 -5.84 -13.29
N GLN A 47 -52.11 -5.61 -14.04
CA GLN A 47 -50.83 -6.33 -13.78
C GLN A 47 -49.57 -5.46 -14.01
N ALA A 48 -49.67 -4.15 -13.83
CA ALA A 48 -48.55 -3.21 -14.04
C ALA A 48 -48.07 -2.52 -12.75
N ALA A 49 -48.32 -3.10 -11.57
CA ALA A 49 -48.02 -2.45 -10.29
C ALA A 49 -47.18 -3.28 -9.30
N THR A 50 -46.61 -4.43 -9.69
CA THR A 50 -45.96 -5.36 -8.74
C THR A 50 -44.50 -5.72 -9.06
N VAL A 51 -43.81 -4.97 -9.92
CA VAL A 51 -42.37 -5.17 -10.18
C VAL A 51 -41.53 -3.89 -9.93
N VAL A 52 -42.16 -2.73 -9.74
CA VAL A 52 -41.45 -1.45 -9.48
C VAL A 52 -41.20 -1.20 -7.99
N ALA A 53 -41.58 -2.12 -7.10
CA ALA A 53 -41.37 -1.97 -5.65
C ALA A 53 -40.14 -2.73 -5.09
N LEU A 54 -39.53 -3.64 -5.86
CA LEU A 54 -38.36 -4.40 -5.39
C LEU A 54 -37.00 -3.87 -5.89
N THR A 55 -36.98 -2.91 -6.81
CA THR A 55 -35.73 -2.36 -7.35
C THR A 55 -35.18 -1.18 -6.57
N PHE A 56 -35.90 -0.66 -5.57
CA PHE A 56 -35.47 0.52 -4.80
C PHE A 56 -34.74 0.20 -3.48
N SER A 57 -34.56 -1.08 -3.13
CA SER A 57 -34.02 -1.49 -1.82
C SER A 57 -32.51 -1.80 -1.80
N LEU A 58 -31.77 -1.56 -2.89
CA LEU A 58 -30.36 -1.95 -3.00
C LEU A 58 -29.36 -0.78 -3.11
N ALA A 59 -29.80 0.46 -2.95
CA ALA A 59 -28.94 1.65 -3.05
C ALA A 59 -28.46 2.21 -1.69
N ALA A 60 -28.57 1.45 -0.60
CA ALA A 60 -27.90 1.79 0.65
C ALA A 60 -26.49 1.19 0.67
N GLY A 61 -25.64 1.64 -0.26
CA GLY A 61 -24.20 1.53 -0.11
C GLY A 61 -23.81 2.43 1.05
N ALA A 62 -23.86 1.91 2.27
CA ALA A 62 -23.25 2.55 3.42
C ALA A 62 -21.73 2.53 3.15
N GLU A 63 -21.21 3.60 2.56
CA GLU A 63 -19.81 3.94 2.76
C GLU A 63 -19.62 4.08 4.26
N ALA A 64 -19.06 3.04 4.88
CA ALA A 64 -18.49 3.13 6.20
C ALA A 64 -17.28 4.05 6.12
N ARG A 65 -17.53 5.36 5.97
CA ARG A 65 -16.52 6.38 6.11
C ARG A 65 -16.06 6.28 7.55
N LEU A 66 -14.82 5.82 7.74
CA LEU A 66 -14.18 5.82 9.05
C LEU A 66 -14.41 7.20 9.67
N GLU A 67 -14.94 7.22 10.89
CA GLU A 67 -15.20 8.44 11.62
C GLU A 67 -13.91 9.25 11.70
N GLY A 68 -13.99 10.55 11.47
CA GLY A 68 -12.81 11.42 11.61
C GLY A 68 -12.42 11.50 13.08
N VAL A 69 -11.44 10.71 13.50
CA VAL A 69 -10.97 10.71 14.90
C VAL A 69 -9.75 11.62 15.02
N ASN A 70 -9.78 12.52 16.02
CA ASN A 70 -8.71 13.47 16.30
C ASN A 70 -8.62 13.65 17.82
N LYS A 71 -7.75 12.87 18.48
CA LYS A 71 -7.58 12.84 19.95
C LYS A 71 -6.23 13.45 20.34
N PRO A 72 -6.09 14.79 20.33
CA PRO A 72 -4.83 15.46 20.66
C PRO A 72 -4.31 15.12 22.06
N GLU A 73 -5.17 14.68 22.97
CA GLU A 73 -4.81 14.21 24.31
C GLU A 73 -3.90 12.97 24.34
N LEU A 74 -3.77 12.26 23.21
CA LEU A 74 -2.83 11.13 23.06
C LEU A 74 -1.40 11.59 22.76
N LEU A 75 -1.18 12.89 22.53
CA LEU A 75 0.14 13.44 22.28
C LEU A 75 0.90 13.66 23.61
N PRO A 76 2.23 13.47 23.61
CA PRO A 76 3.06 13.83 24.75
C PRO A 76 2.92 15.32 25.09
N THR A 77 2.69 15.64 26.36
CA THR A 77 2.65 17.02 26.88
C THR A 77 4.02 17.53 27.37
N GLY A 78 5.00 16.62 27.44
CA GLY A 78 6.35 16.90 27.94
C GLY A 78 7.34 17.20 26.82
N GLU A 79 8.49 16.55 26.90
CA GLU A 79 9.57 16.72 25.93
C GLU A 79 9.12 16.31 24.52
N PHE A 80 9.66 17.03 23.52
CA PHE A 80 9.49 16.68 22.12
C PHE A 80 10.06 15.28 21.87
N THR A 81 9.34 14.44 21.13
CA THR A 81 9.85 13.16 20.65
C THR A 81 9.46 12.93 19.19
N PRO A 82 10.39 12.47 18.33
CA PRO A 82 10.07 12.11 16.95
C PRO A 82 9.37 10.74 16.83
N VAL A 83 9.25 10.00 17.94
CA VAL A 83 8.62 8.67 18.01
C VAL A 83 7.51 8.71 19.04
N ILE A 84 6.30 8.35 18.64
CA ILE A 84 5.13 8.23 19.52
C ILE A 84 4.50 6.86 19.28
N ASP A 85 4.43 6.05 20.33
CA ASP A 85 3.71 4.78 20.32
C ASP A 85 2.52 4.83 21.29
N VAL A 86 1.34 5.07 20.72
CA VAL A 86 0.08 5.08 21.46
C VAL A 86 -0.47 3.65 21.61
N ALA A 87 -0.05 2.72 20.74
CA ALA A 87 -0.58 1.37 20.69
C ALA A 87 0.19 0.37 21.55
N GLY A 88 1.40 0.72 22.00
CA GLY A 88 2.27 -0.14 22.77
C GLY A 88 2.80 -1.32 21.94
N PHE A 89 3.15 -1.06 20.68
CA PHE A 89 3.80 -2.05 19.80
C PHE A 89 5.29 -2.21 20.13
N LEU A 90 5.95 -1.15 20.57
CA LEU A 90 7.39 -1.09 20.79
C LEU A 90 7.73 -1.25 22.28
N THR A 91 8.86 -1.89 22.55
CA THR A 91 9.49 -1.82 23.88
C THR A 91 10.17 -0.47 24.09
N GLU A 92 10.36 -0.04 25.34
CA GLU A 92 11.11 1.20 25.65
C GLU A 92 12.51 1.24 25.03
N GLY A 93 13.15 0.07 24.91
CA GLY A 93 14.46 -0.07 24.27
C GLY A 93 14.39 0.15 22.75
N GLU A 94 13.33 -0.32 22.09
CA GLU A 94 13.13 -0.09 20.65
C GLU A 94 12.74 1.35 20.37
N GLU A 95 11.83 1.94 21.14
CA GLU A 95 11.49 3.36 21.01
C GLU A 95 12.73 4.24 21.13
N ARG A 96 13.60 3.96 22.12
CA ARG A 96 14.86 4.68 22.29
C ARG A 96 15.78 4.52 21.09
N ARG A 97 15.99 3.29 20.61
CA ARG A 97 16.85 3.05 19.43
C ARG A 97 16.31 3.70 18.17
N ILE A 98 14.99 3.66 17.95
CA ILE A 98 14.34 4.31 16.82
C ILE A 98 14.54 5.82 16.94
N ARG A 99 14.30 6.40 18.13
CA ARG A 99 14.51 7.83 18.37
C ARG A 99 15.94 8.26 18.07
N ASP A 100 16.92 7.58 18.66
CA ASP A 100 18.34 7.89 18.43
C ASP A 100 18.70 7.80 16.94
N ARG A 101 18.16 6.79 16.23
CA ARG A 101 18.37 6.61 14.79
C ARG A 101 17.75 7.74 13.95
N VAL A 102 16.50 8.12 14.21
CA VAL A 102 15.83 9.17 13.43
C VAL A 102 16.39 10.56 13.71
N GLU A 103 16.87 10.81 14.93
CA GLU A 103 17.60 12.04 15.27
C GLU A 103 18.95 12.11 14.55
N ALA A 104 19.69 11.00 14.51
CA ALA A 104 20.93 10.92 13.74
C ALA A 104 20.69 11.08 12.22
N LEU A 105 19.62 10.49 11.69
CA LEU A 105 19.20 10.68 10.30
C LEU A 105 18.95 12.17 9.99
N GLU A 106 18.20 12.85 10.85
CA GLU A 106 17.91 14.28 10.71
C GLU A 106 19.19 15.12 10.77
N ALA A 107 20.09 14.84 11.71
CA ALA A 107 21.36 15.54 11.84
C ALA A 107 22.27 15.36 10.60
N ASP A 108 22.30 14.15 10.04
CA ASP A 108 23.21 13.81 8.95
C ASP A 108 22.69 14.18 7.55
N THR A 109 21.37 14.18 7.36
CA THR A 109 20.74 14.35 6.04
C THR A 109 19.84 15.57 5.93
N GLY A 110 19.39 16.13 7.04
CA GLY A 110 18.34 17.15 7.10
C GLY A 110 16.91 16.61 6.95
N VAL A 111 16.73 15.31 6.71
CA VAL A 111 15.40 14.70 6.56
C VAL A 111 14.84 14.28 7.92
N LYS A 112 13.61 14.72 8.21
CA LYS A 112 12.90 14.47 9.46
C LYS A 112 12.04 13.22 9.35
N LEU A 113 12.46 12.10 9.94
CA LEU A 113 11.58 10.92 10.07
C LEU A 113 10.81 11.00 11.39
N ARG A 114 9.47 10.92 11.31
CA ARG A 114 8.56 10.93 12.46
C ARG A 114 7.73 9.65 12.46
N VAL A 115 7.73 8.93 13.58
CA VAL A 115 7.15 7.58 13.69
C VAL A 115 5.96 7.61 14.63
N LEU A 116 4.78 7.26 14.12
CA LEU A 116 3.53 7.14 14.88
C LEU A 116 3.06 5.68 14.88
N ALA A 117 3.20 4.97 15.99
CA ALA A 117 2.54 3.69 16.19
C ALA A 117 1.20 3.91 16.89
N GLN A 118 0.11 3.48 16.25
CA GLN A 118 -1.24 3.75 16.69
C GLN A 118 -2.19 2.58 16.37
N ASN A 119 -3.40 2.66 16.92
CA ASN A 119 -4.44 1.67 16.68
C ASN A 119 -5.80 2.36 16.60
N TYR A 120 -6.30 2.62 15.38
CA TYR A 120 -7.63 3.22 15.18
C TYR A 120 -8.72 2.48 15.99
N PRO A 121 -9.63 3.21 16.68
CA PRO A 121 -9.82 4.66 16.66
C PRO A 121 -9.01 5.44 17.71
N GLN A 122 -8.01 4.86 18.37
CA GLN A 122 -7.10 5.59 19.26
C GLN A 122 -5.97 6.20 18.44
N THR A 123 -6.22 7.39 17.90
CA THR A 123 -5.26 8.13 17.06
C THR A 123 -5.25 9.61 17.42
N PRO A 124 -4.07 10.25 17.49
CA PRO A 124 -3.97 11.70 17.63
C PRO A 124 -4.52 12.46 16.42
N GLY A 125 -4.79 11.77 15.31
CA GLY A 125 -5.39 12.36 14.13
C GLY A 125 -4.53 13.46 13.52
N LEU A 126 -5.16 14.59 13.18
CA LEU A 126 -4.47 15.70 12.51
C LEU A 126 -3.56 16.50 13.44
N ALA A 127 -3.77 16.43 14.76
CA ALA A 127 -2.98 17.18 15.75
C ALA A 127 -1.48 16.83 15.73
N ILE A 128 -1.14 15.63 15.23
CA ILE A 128 0.25 15.18 15.10
C ILE A 128 1.07 16.09 14.16
N LYS A 129 0.43 16.69 13.16
CA LYS A 129 1.11 17.55 12.18
C LYS A 129 1.64 18.82 12.83
N ASP A 130 0.84 19.42 13.71
CA ASP A 130 1.20 20.63 14.43
C ASP A 130 2.25 20.34 15.51
N TYR A 131 2.11 19.22 16.23
CA TYR A 131 3.09 18.79 17.24
C TYR A 131 4.49 18.59 16.66
N TRP A 132 4.60 17.93 15.50
CA TRP A 132 5.88 17.68 14.85
C TRP A 132 6.37 18.81 13.96
N GLY A 133 5.54 19.82 13.68
CA GLY A 133 5.86 20.86 12.71
C GLY A 133 6.16 20.28 11.32
N VAL A 134 5.30 19.38 10.84
CA VAL A 134 5.51 18.65 9.58
C VAL A 134 5.68 19.61 8.41
N ASP A 135 6.80 19.49 7.70
CA ASP A 135 7.20 20.34 6.57
C ASP A 135 7.63 19.52 5.34
N ALA A 136 8.18 20.19 4.32
CA ALA A 136 8.60 19.58 3.06
C ALA A 136 9.76 18.57 3.22
N ASP A 137 10.52 18.65 4.32
CA ASP A 137 11.64 17.77 4.63
C ASP A 137 11.23 16.63 5.58
N THR A 138 9.92 16.50 5.86
CA THR A 138 9.39 15.53 6.82
C THR A 138 8.76 14.30 6.16
N VAL A 139 9.07 13.12 6.70
CA VAL A 139 8.36 11.88 6.45
C VAL A 139 7.60 11.49 7.71
N VAL A 140 6.27 11.44 7.62
CA VAL A 140 5.41 10.90 8.68
C VAL A 140 5.13 9.44 8.36
N PHE A 141 5.78 8.56 9.10
CA PHE A 141 5.58 7.11 9.07
C PHE A 141 4.55 6.71 10.14
N VAL A 142 3.39 6.23 9.70
CA VAL A 142 2.31 5.73 10.57
C VAL A 142 2.26 4.21 10.50
N ALA A 143 2.28 3.57 11.67
CA ALA A 143 2.07 2.14 11.84
C ALA A 143 0.68 1.89 12.45
N ASP A 144 -0.25 1.33 11.68
CA ASP A 144 -1.62 1.02 12.12
C ASP A 144 -2.11 -0.31 11.51
N PRO A 145 -2.41 -1.35 12.31
CA PRO A 145 -2.80 -2.66 11.78
C PRO A 145 -4.18 -2.66 11.09
N ASN A 146 -5.00 -1.60 11.27
CA ASN A 146 -6.35 -1.52 10.72
C ASN A 146 -6.38 -1.13 9.23
N THR A 147 -5.27 -0.65 8.66
CA THR A 147 -5.20 -0.22 7.25
C THR A 147 -4.89 -1.36 6.27
N GLY A 148 -4.85 -2.61 6.75
CA GLY A 148 -4.50 -3.80 5.97
C GLY A 148 -2.99 -3.95 5.79
N ASN A 149 -2.34 -2.96 5.16
CA ASN A 149 -0.90 -2.76 5.31
C ASN A 149 -0.65 -1.96 6.59
N ILE A 150 0.21 -2.44 7.49
CA ILE A 150 0.48 -1.73 8.75
C ILE A 150 1.28 -0.44 8.51
N LEU A 151 2.05 -0.35 7.43
CA LEU A 151 2.94 0.79 7.16
C LEU A 151 2.27 1.79 6.21
N ASN A 152 2.19 3.04 6.63
CA ASN A 152 1.70 4.15 5.82
C ASN A 152 2.66 5.34 5.91
N PHE A 153 2.92 6.01 4.78
CA PHE A 153 3.93 7.06 4.68
C PHE A 153 3.31 8.32 4.07
N ASN A 154 3.43 9.44 4.77
CA ASN A 154 3.21 10.77 4.20
C ASN A 154 4.58 11.42 4.01
N VAL A 155 4.94 11.70 2.76
CA VAL A 155 6.29 12.12 2.38
C VAL A 155 6.22 13.59 1.96
N GLY A 156 7.07 14.42 2.56
CA GLY A 156 7.21 15.82 2.20
C GLY A 156 7.82 16.02 0.81
N ASP A 157 7.51 17.15 0.18
CA ASP A 157 7.83 17.42 -1.22
C ASP A 157 9.33 17.34 -1.53
N ASN A 158 10.20 17.82 -0.63
CA ASN A 158 11.65 17.75 -0.84
C ASN A 158 12.16 16.31 -0.77
N VAL A 159 11.61 15.51 0.16
CA VAL A 159 11.99 14.10 0.29
C VAL A 159 11.51 13.28 -0.92
N ASP A 160 10.35 13.61 -1.48
CA ASP A 160 9.79 12.97 -2.68
C ASP A 160 10.65 13.21 -3.94
N LEU A 161 11.47 14.27 -3.95
CA LEU A 161 12.47 14.51 -5.00
C LEU A 161 13.75 13.68 -4.80
N LEU A 162 14.09 13.34 -3.55
CA LEU A 162 15.30 12.59 -3.20
C LEU A 162 15.11 11.08 -3.30
N VAL A 163 13.93 10.58 -2.93
CA VAL A 163 13.65 9.15 -2.83
C VAL A 163 12.81 8.69 -4.03
N PRO A 164 13.20 7.62 -4.75
CA PRO A 164 12.38 7.07 -5.82
C PRO A 164 10.97 6.73 -5.35
N ARG A 165 9.93 7.21 -6.04
CA ARG A 165 8.51 7.02 -5.64
C ARG A 165 8.12 5.56 -5.36
N ASN A 166 8.73 4.60 -6.06
CA ASN A 166 8.45 3.18 -5.88
C ASN A 166 9.11 2.57 -4.62
N PHE A 167 10.03 3.27 -3.95
CA PHE A 167 10.65 2.82 -2.72
C PHE A 167 9.59 2.58 -1.64
N TRP A 168 8.70 3.55 -1.41
CA TRP A 168 7.68 3.49 -0.37
C TRP A 168 6.71 2.32 -0.54
N SER A 169 6.24 2.06 -1.76
CA SER A 169 5.35 0.93 -2.04
C SER A 169 6.06 -0.42 -1.94
N ARG A 170 7.34 -0.50 -2.32
CA ARG A 170 8.17 -1.70 -2.14
C ARG A 170 8.47 -1.96 -0.66
N LEU A 171 8.73 -0.92 0.12
CA LEU A 171 8.94 -0.99 1.55
C LEU A 171 7.69 -1.52 2.27
N ALA A 172 6.54 -0.89 1.99
CA ALA A 172 5.24 -1.34 2.49
C ALA A 172 4.93 -2.79 2.06
N GLY A 173 5.25 -3.16 0.82
CA GLY A 173 5.07 -4.52 0.31
C GLY A 173 5.98 -5.57 0.98
N ARG A 174 7.15 -5.17 1.50
CA ARG A 174 8.10 -6.09 2.13
C ARG A 174 7.82 -6.29 3.61
N TYR A 175 7.66 -5.21 4.37
CA TYR A 175 7.54 -5.26 5.84
C TYR A 175 6.16 -4.91 6.36
N GLY A 176 5.25 -4.43 5.50
CA GLY A 176 3.96 -3.92 5.95
C GLY A 176 2.77 -4.83 5.72
N THR A 177 2.93 -5.93 4.98
CA THR A 177 1.81 -6.82 4.68
C THR A 177 1.28 -7.48 5.94
N LYS A 178 -0.04 -7.74 5.98
CA LYS A 178 -0.69 -8.47 7.08
C LYS A 178 -0.01 -9.77 7.44
N PHE A 179 0.39 -10.54 6.43
CA PHE A 179 1.11 -11.79 6.66
C PHE A 179 2.45 -11.56 7.38
N TYR A 180 3.21 -10.55 6.98
CA TYR A 180 4.51 -10.26 7.58
C TYR A 180 4.38 -9.86 9.05
N TRP A 181 3.56 -8.86 9.37
CA TRP A 181 3.47 -8.36 10.75
C TRP A 181 2.74 -9.32 11.70
N GLN A 182 1.87 -10.19 11.19
CA GLN A 182 1.27 -11.27 11.99
C GLN A 182 2.26 -12.39 12.32
N ASP A 183 3.24 -12.66 11.43
CA ASP A 183 4.26 -13.70 11.64
C ASP A 183 5.47 -13.17 12.44
N LYS A 184 5.95 -11.96 12.11
CA LYS A 184 7.17 -11.39 12.66
C LYS A 184 6.96 -10.45 13.84
N GLY A 185 5.76 -9.90 14.00
CA GLY A 185 5.48 -8.85 14.97
C GLY A 185 5.35 -7.46 14.35
N GLN A 186 4.53 -6.62 14.98
CA GLN A 186 4.31 -5.23 14.59
C GLN A 186 5.56 -4.39 14.85
N ASP A 187 6.21 -4.60 16.00
CA ASP A 187 7.52 -4.07 16.38
C ASP A 187 8.57 -4.30 15.28
N VAL A 188 8.75 -5.55 14.85
CA VAL A 188 9.73 -5.92 13.83
C VAL A 188 9.43 -5.25 12.49
N SER A 189 8.15 -5.09 12.17
CA SER A 189 7.71 -4.39 10.96
C SER A 189 8.08 -2.91 11.00
N ILE A 190 7.92 -2.26 12.15
CA ILE A 190 8.27 -0.86 12.37
C ILE A 190 9.80 -0.69 12.34
N VAL A 191 10.53 -1.48 13.12
CA VAL A 191 12.00 -1.41 13.22
C VAL A 191 12.65 -1.60 11.86
N ASN A 192 12.26 -2.63 11.10
CA ASN A 192 12.79 -2.86 9.76
C ASN A 192 12.42 -1.75 8.77
N ALA A 193 11.22 -1.16 8.89
CA ALA A 193 10.84 -0.04 8.05
C ALA A 193 11.68 1.21 8.32
N VAL A 194 11.89 1.56 9.59
CA VAL A 194 12.75 2.69 9.99
C VAL A 194 14.17 2.47 9.48
N ALA A 195 14.75 1.28 9.70
CA ALA A 195 16.10 0.97 9.24
C ALA A 195 16.23 1.06 7.71
N ALA A 196 15.24 0.60 6.96
CA ALA A 196 15.25 0.69 5.50
C ALA A 196 15.17 2.13 4.99
N ILE A 197 14.41 3.00 5.65
CA ILE A 197 14.32 4.42 5.31
C ILE A 197 15.66 5.11 5.59
N ASP A 198 16.22 4.89 6.77
CA ASP A 198 17.53 5.43 7.18
C ASP A 198 18.64 5.00 6.21
N ASN A 199 18.71 3.71 5.87
CA ASN A 199 19.64 3.18 4.88
C ASN A 199 19.48 3.85 3.51
N CYS A 200 18.24 3.97 3.01
CA CYS A 200 17.94 4.60 1.72
C CYS A 200 18.35 6.08 1.67
N LEU A 201 18.05 6.85 2.71
CA LEU A 201 18.36 8.28 2.75
C LEU A 201 19.85 8.58 2.92
N ARG A 202 20.63 7.63 3.43
CA ARG A 202 22.09 7.71 3.55
C ARG A 202 22.84 7.20 2.31
N GLU A 203 22.15 6.54 1.39
CA GLU A 203 22.77 6.13 0.13
C GLU A 203 23.11 7.36 -0.74
N PRO A 204 24.26 7.33 -1.45
CA PRO A 204 24.62 8.41 -2.34
C PRO A 204 23.59 8.59 -3.45
N ILE A 205 23.25 9.84 -3.74
CA ILE A 205 22.30 10.19 -4.79
C ILE A 205 22.78 9.64 -6.13
N GLY A 206 21.95 8.83 -6.77
CA GLY A 206 22.27 8.20 -8.03
C GLY A 206 21.21 7.23 -8.50
N ARG A 207 21.42 6.64 -9.69
CA ARG A 207 20.47 5.74 -10.34
C ARG A 207 20.05 4.53 -9.47
N ASN A 208 20.92 4.11 -8.56
CA ASN A 208 20.70 2.93 -7.73
C ASN A 208 20.30 3.26 -6.29
N GLN A 209 20.11 4.54 -5.96
CA GLN A 209 19.68 4.96 -4.63
C GLN A 209 18.34 4.30 -4.29
N CYS A 210 18.25 3.73 -3.09
CA CYS A 210 17.08 3.02 -2.57
C CYS A 210 16.64 1.84 -3.45
N SER A 211 17.57 1.27 -4.24
CA SER A 211 17.26 0.15 -5.14
C SER A 211 17.03 -1.16 -4.37
N THR A 212 17.60 -1.33 -3.19
CA THR A 212 17.38 -2.48 -2.31
C THR A 212 16.71 -2.02 -1.02
N ILE A 213 15.64 -2.70 -0.61
CA ILE A 213 15.08 -2.50 0.73
C ILE A 213 15.94 -3.31 1.71
N ARG A 214 16.50 -2.69 2.75
CA ARG A 214 17.36 -3.36 3.76
C ARG A 214 16.89 -3.01 5.17
N GLY A 215 16.32 -3.98 5.86
CA GLY A 215 15.90 -3.84 7.26
C GLY A 215 17.06 -3.94 8.25
N GLU A 216 16.76 -3.84 9.55
CA GLU A 216 17.73 -4.01 10.64
C GLU A 216 18.15 -5.49 10.78
N LEU A 217 17.22 -6.42 10.49
CA LEU A 217 17.39 -7.86 10.71
C LEU A 217 17.88 -8.64 9.47
N GLU A 218 18.44 -7.95 8.47
CA GLU A 218 18.86 -8.54 7.18
C GLU A 218 20.37 -8.50 6.93
#